data_AF-A0AAU7TIZ2-F1
#
_entry.id   AF-A0AAU7TIZ2-F1
#
_cell.length_a   1.000
_cell.length_b   1.000
_cell.length_c   1.000
_cell.angle_alpha   90.00
_cell.angle_beta   90.00
_cell.angle_gamma   90.00
#
_symmetry.space_group_name_H-M   'P 1'
#
loop_
_entity.id
_entity.type
_entity.pdbx_description
1 polymer ?
#
loop_
_entity_poly.entity_id
_entity_poly.type
_entity_poly.pdbx_seq_one_letter_code
_entity_poly.pdbx_strand_id
1 'polypeptide(L)'
;MTTTAVPTDLLDRVRGTLALTGAEPTPAHVAAALRADGTVCGDAMVLAVVTALRREALGAGPLDSLLAEPGITDILVNGPDEVYIDRGHGLEFVAIRTGDEQAIRRLATRLAAAAGRRLDDSTPYVDVRLSDGTRFHAVLAPIAAPGTCLSLRVPSRKVFTLDDLIAAGALPEAGAAILHDLLDSRLAFLISGGTGTGKTTLLNTLLSLTNPAERLVLVEDANELRPDHPHVVRLEARPPNVEGAGEISLRDLVRQALRMRPDRLVVGEVRGAEVVDLLTALNTGHEGGCGTIHANSAADVPARLEALGALAGQPPTAIQTQAASALHAVIHLTRTPTGHRRITEIHTLTKPPNAPLTTHPAVTFHPNNTLTLHPPANLFTKLPPTHTPRRPPPSAPPTAPPTAPPTAPPSAPSSTPSPTTTAP
;
A
#
# COMPACT_ATOMS: atom_id res chain seq x y z
N MET A 1 11.24 -26.74 -5.62
CA MET A 1 12.11 -27.06 -6.77
C MET A 1 13.54 -26.74 -6.36
N THR A 2 14.44 -27.72 -6.41
CA THR A 2 15.85 -27.56 -6.04
C THR A 2 16.56 -26.67 -7.06
N THR A 3 16.93 -25.46 -6.66
CA THR A 3 17.69 -24.52 -7.48
C THR A 3 19.08 -25.11 -7.76
N THR A 4 19.40 -25.41 -9.01
CA THR A 4 20.74 -25.84 -9.42
C THR A 4 21.71 -24.67 -9.21
N ALA A 5 22.68 -24.83 -8.32
CA ALA A 5 23.71 -23.82 -8.07
C ALA A 5 24.66 -23.74 -9.28
N VAL A 6 24.90 -22.53 -9.78
CA VAL A 6 25.79 -22.28 -10.92
C VAL A 6 27.17 -21.86 -10.39
N PRO A 7 28.26 -22.55 -10.77
CA PRO A 7 29.62 -22.13 -10.42
C PRO A 7 29.97 -20.74 -10.99
N THR A 8 30.59 -19.88 -10.18
CA THR A 8 30.93 -18.51 -10.57
C THR A 8 31.92 -18.44 -11.74
N ASP A 9 32.89 -19.36 -11.77
CA ASP A 9 33.88 -19.47 -12.85
C ASP A 9 33.23 -19.84 -14.18
N LEU A 10 32.23 -20.73 -14.17
CA LEU A 10 31.44 -21.10 -15.34
C LEU A 10 30.67 -19.89 -15.88
N LEU A 11 30.04 -19.13 -14.98
CA LEU A 11 29.31 -17.91 -15.28
C LEU A 11 30.22 -16.86 -15.95
N ASP A 12 31.40 -16.61 -15.36
CA ASP A 12 32.36 -15.64 -15.88
C ASP A 12 32.87 -16.02 -17.28
N ARG A 13 33.14 -17.31 -17.53
CA ARG A 13 33.58 -17.79 -18.86
C ARG A 13 32.50 -17.60 -19.92
N VAL A 14 31.28 -18.07 -19.65
CA VAL A 14 30.15 -17.92 -20.60
C VAL A 14 29.85 -16.44 -20.84
N ARG A 15 29.92 -15.60 -19.80
CA ARG A 15 29.76 -14.14 -19.93
C ARG A 15 30.82 -13.54 -20.86
N GLY A 16 32.08 -13.92 -20.69
CA GLY A 16 33.18 -13.49 -21.56
C GLY A 16 32.94 -13.86 -23.02
N THR A 17 32.48 -15.08 -23.30
CA THR A 17 32.17 -15.54 -24.67
C THR A 17 31.01 -14.77 -25.30
N LEU A 18 29.92 -14.55 -24.55
CA LEU A 18 28.76 -13.80 -25.04
C LEU A 18 29.10 -12.32 -25.27
N ALA A 19 29.92 -11.71 -24.41
CA ALA A 19 30.38 -10.34 -24.57
C ALA A 19 31.23 -10.13 -25.83
N LEU A 20 32.12 -11.09 -26.16
CA LEU A 20 32.93 -11.04 -27.38
C LEU A 20 32.10 -11.17 -28.66
N THR A 21 30.98 -11.90 -28.59
CA THR A 21 30.12 -12.16 -29.75
C THR A 21 28.95 -11.20 -29.86
N GLY A 22 28.69 -10.38 -28.84
CA GLY A 22 27.51 -9.51 -28.75
C GLY A 22 26.19 -10.29 -28.65
N ALA A 23 26.23 -11.58 -28.30
CA ALA A 23 25.07 -12.45 -28.29
C ALA A 23 24.26 -12.32 -27.00
N GLU A 24 22.93 -12.25 -27.11
CA GLU A 24 22.06 -12.25 -25.93
C GLU A 24 22.09 -13.61 -25.19
N PRO A 25 21.92 -13.62 -23.85
CA PRO A 25 21.88 -14.85 -23.05
C PRO A 25 20.56 -15.60 -23.27
N THR A 26 20.49 -16.33 -24.39
CA THR A 26 19.44 -17.28 -24.72
C THR A 26 19.90 -18.71 -24.41
N PRO A 27 18.99 -19.69 -24.20
CA PRO A 27 19.37 -21.09 -24.03
C PRO A 27 20.25 -21.62 -25.16
N ALA A 28 19.99 -21.20 -26.40
CA ALA A 28 20.78 -21.60 -27.56
C ALA A 28 22.21 -21.04 -27.51
N HIS A 29 22.36 -19.74 -27.23
CA HIS A 29 23.68 -19.10 -27.17
C HIS A 29 24.51 -19.57 -25.97
N VAL A 30 23.88 -19.76 -24.81
CA VAL A 30 24.56 -20.29 -23.62
C VAL A 30 24.99 -21.74 -23.84
N ALA A 31 24.13 -22.59 -24.41
CA ALA A 31 24.51 -23.96 -24.75
C ALA A 31 25.64 -24.00 -25.79
N ALA A 32 25.65 -23.07 -26.76
CA ALA A 32 26.73 -22.95 -27.74
C ALA A 32 28.05 -22.52 -27.08
N ALA A 33 28.02 -21.52 -26.19
CA ALA A 33 29.20 -21.06 -25.46
C ALA A 33 29.78 -22.16 -24.55
N LEU A 34 28.93 -22.87 -23.81
CA LEU A 34 29.35 -24.00 -22.95
C LEU A 34 29.98 -25.13 -23.76
N ARG A 35 29.39 -25.49 -24.91
CA ARG A 35 29.96 -26.51 -25.80
C ARG A 35 31.29 -26.08 -26.43
N ALA A 36 31.41 -24.81 -26.82
CA ALA A 36 32.65 -24.27 -27.39
C ALA A 36 33.80 -24.29 -26.37
N ASP A 37 33.48 -24.15 -25.08
CA ASP A 37 34.42 -24.25 -23.95
C ASP A 37 34.60 -25.71 -23.45
N GLY A 38 34.13 -26.71 -24.21
CA GLY A 38 34.26 -28.13 -23.87
C GLY A 38 33.43 -28.59 -22.66
N THR A 39 32.56 -27.73 -22.12
CA THR A 39 31.76 -28.05 -20.95
C THR A 39 30.45 -28.73 -21.35
N VAL A 40 30.25 -29.97 -20.91
CA VAL A 40 28.99 -30.71 -21.11
C VAL A 40 28.09 -30.50 -19.89
N CYS A 41 26.92 -29.91 -20.11
CA CYS A 41 25.92 -29.62 -19.08
C CYS A 41 24.53 -30.07 -19.54
N GLY A 42 23.71 -30.57 -18.62
CA GLY A 42 22.30 -30.86 -18.91
C GLY A 42 21.46 -29.58 -19.01
N ASP A 43 20.28 -29.69 -19.60
CA ASP A 43 19.36 -28.56 -19.86
C ASP A 43 19.05 -27.73 -18.61
N ALA A 44 18.95 -28.36 -17.43
CA ALA A 44 18.73 -27.68 -16.16
C ALA A 44 19.88 -26.71 -15.80
N MET A 45 21.14 -27.11 -16.05
CA MET A 45 22.31 -26.25 -15.80
C MET A 45 22.40 -25.13 -16.85
N VAL A 46 22.09 -25.42 -18.12
CA VAL A 46 22.00 -24.39 -19.17
C VAL A 46 20.95 -23.34 -18.80
N LEU A 47 19.75 -23.76 -18.39
CA LEU A 47 18.70 -22.85 -17.92
C LEU A 47 19.13 -22.07 -16.67
N ALA A 48 19.86 -22.69 -15.75
CA ALA A 48 20.38 -22.01 -14.57
C ALA A 48 21.42 -20.92 -14.95
N VAL A 49 22.34 -21.22 -15.88
CA VAL A 49 23.33 -20.25 -16.41
C VAL A 49 22.64 -19.13 -17.19
N VAL A 50 21.68 -19.43 -18.06
CA VAL A 50 20.86 -18.41 -18.75
C VAL A 50 20.16 -17.51 -17.73
N THR A 51 19.54 -18.11 -16.72
CA THR A 51 18.84 -17.37 -15.66
C THR A 51 19.80 -16.46 -14.92
N ALA A 52 20.97 -16.96 -14.52
CA ALA A 52 21.98 -16.19 -13.82
C ALA A 52 22.57 -15.06 -14.68
N LEU A 53 22.86 -15.31 -15.96
CA LEU A 53 23.35 -14.28 -16.89
C LEU A 53 22.30 -13.22 -17.17
N ARG A 54 21.02 -13.59 -17.31
CA ARG A 54 19.92 -12.62 -17.44
C ARG A 54 19.76 -11.78 -16.17
N ARG A 55 19.89 -12.39 -14.99
CA ARG A 55 19.89 -11.68 -13.70
C ARG A 55 21.05 -10.67 -13.61
N GLU A 56 22.24 -11.02 -14.07
CA GLU A 56 23.39 -10.10 -14.06
C GLU A 56 23.34 -9.04 -15.16
N ALA A 57 22.83 -9.38 -16.35
CA ALA A 57 22.79 -8.50 -17.50
C ALA A 57 21.58 -7.56 -17.51
N LEU A 58 20.44 -8.01 -16.97
CA LEU A 58 19.14 -7.32 -17.04
C LEU A 58 18.45 -7.18 -15.67
N GLY A 59 18.87 -7.93 -14.65
CA GLY A 59 18.26 -7.94 -13.32
C GLY A 59 19.05 -7.13 -12.28
N ALA A 60 18.64 -7.26 -11.01
CA ALA A 60 19.28 -6.58 -9.87
C ALA A 60 20.50 -7.34 -9.33
N GLY A 61 21.02 -8.31 -10.09
CA GLY A 61 22.24 -9.05 -9.75
C GLY A 61 22.09 -9.80 -8.43
N PRO A 62 22.98 -9.59 -7.43
CA PRO A 62 22.89 -10.25 -6.13
C PRO A 62 21.55 -10.03 -5.41
N LEU A 63 20.86 -8.92 -5.67
CA LEU A 63 19.60 -8.58 -5.00
C LEU A 63 18.39 -9.35 -5.56
N ASP A 64 18.53 -10.03 -6.72
CA ASP A 64 17.40 -10.73 -7.35
C ASP A 64 16.82 -11.85 -6.48
N SER A 65 17.64 -12.51 -5.65
CA SER A 65 17.14 -13.53 -4.73
C SER A 65 16.24 -12.94 -3.64
N LEU A 66 16.57 -11.72 -3.17
CA LEU A 66 15.78 -11.00 -2.18
C LEU A 66 14.50 -10.42 -2.83
N LEU A 67 14.62 -9.84 -4.03
CA LEU A 67 13.45 -9.33 -4.77
C LEU A 67 12.43 -10.43 -5.12
N ALA A 68 12.89 -11.66 -5.31
CA ALA A 68 12.03 -12.81 -5.57
C ALA A 68 11.40 -13.42 -4.30
N GLU A 69 11.90 -13.07 -3.11
CA GLU A 69 11.45 -13.66 -1.85
C GLU A 69 10.05 -13.13 -1.46
N PRO A 70 9.05 -14.01 -1.27
CA PRO A 70 7.73 -13.58 -0.83
C PRO A 70 7.78 -12.90 0.54
N GLY A 71 7.19 -11.71 0.63
CA GLY A 71 7.04 -10.99 1.90
C GLY A 71 8.04 -9.85 2.11
N ILE A 72 9.15 -9.81 1.35
CA ILE A 72 10.06 -8.65 1.38
C ILE A 72 9.35 -7.44 0.76
N THR A 73 9.32 -6.33 1.49
CA THR A 73 8.73 -5.05 1.08
C THR A 73 9.79 -4.04 0.68
N ASP A 74 10.96 -4.06 1.33
CA ASP A 74 12.02 -3.10 1.12
C ASP A 74 13.39 -3.79 1.15
N ILE A 75 14.33 -3.34 0.32
CA ILE A 75 15.74 -3.74 0.33
C ILE A 75 16.58 -2.47 0.31
N LEU A 76 17.42 -2.28 1.32
CA LEU A 76 18.28 -1.11 1.48
C LEU A 76 19.74 -1.56 1.43
N VAL A 77 20.51 -0.99 0.50
CA VAL A 77 21.95 -1.20 0.40
C VAL A 77 22.63 0.11 0.78
N ASN A 78 23.31 0.12 1.93
CA ASN A 78 24.06 1.29 2.42
C ASN A 78 25.56 1.16 2.13
N GLY A 79 25.98 0.11 1.44
CA GLY A 79 27.36 -0.14 1.04
C GLY A 79 27.62 -1.63 0.80
N PRO A 80 28.87 -2.00 0.48
CA PRO A 80 29.30 -3.38 0.19
C PRO A 80 28.83 -4.42 1.21
N ASP A 81 28.96 -4.08 2.50
CA ASP A 81 28.77 -5.00 3.62
C ASP A 81 27.52 -4.68 4.46
N GLU A 82 26.70 -3.71 4.01
CA GLU A 82 25.54 -3.25 4.78
C GLU A 82 24.27 -3.30 3.93
N VAL A 83 23.53 -4.40 4.09
CA VAL A 83 22.24 -4.63 3.44
C VAL A 83 21.17 -4.95 4.48
N TYR A 84 20.04 -4.24 4.39
CA TYR A 84 18.85 -4.50 5.18
C TYR A 84 17.68 -4.87 4.28
N ILE A 85 16.74 -5.64 4.83
CA ILE A 85 15.43 -5.85 4.23
C ILE A 85 14.34 -5.48 5.25
N ASP A 86 13.10 -5.29 4.79
CA ASP A 86 11.92 -5.24 5.65
C ASP A 86 10.89 -6.24 5.11
N ARG A 87 10.22 -6.97 6.01
CA ARG A 87 9.10 -7.87 5.71
C ARG A 87 7.75 -7.36 6.21
N GLY A 88 7.68 -6.08 6.58
CA GLY A 88 6.53 -5.41 7.20
C GLY A 88 6.61 -5.30 8.73
N HIS A 89 7.69 -5.76 9.35
CA HIS A 89 7.90 -5.78 10.81
C HIS A 89 9.10 -4.95 11.27
N GLY A 90 9.78 -4.26 10.35
CA GLY A 90 10.96 -3.45 10.61
C GLY A 90 12.20 -3.99 9.88
N LEU A 91 13.27 -3.19 9.91
CA LEU A 91 14.50 -3.48 9.22
C LEU A 91 15.28 -4.63 9.88
N GLU A 92 15.76 -5.56 9.05
CA GLU A 92 16.61 -6.66 9.46
C GLU A 92 17.86 -6.73 8.59
N PHE A 93 19.01 -6.95 9.22
CA PHE A 93 20.29 -7.08 8.51
C PHE A 93 20.37 -8.43 7.79
N VAL A 94 20.88 -8.42 6.56
CA VAL A 94 21.10 -9.62 5.76
C VAL A 94 22.53 -9.67 5.25
N ALA A 95 23.21 -10.76 5.57
CA ALA A 95 24.55 -11.03 5.06
C ALA A 95 24.47 -11.51 3.60
N ILE A 96 24.58 -10.57 2.65
CA ILE A 96 24.66 -10.86 1.22
C ILE A 96 25.88 -10.16 0.60
N ARG A 97 26.57 -10.85 -0.32
CA ARG A 97 27.73 -10.28 -1.02
C ARG A 97 27.24 -9.44 -2.19
N THR A 98 27.31 -8.12 -2.07
CA THR A 98 26.95 -7.17 -3.15
C THR A 98 28.14 -6.81 -4.05
N GLY A 99 29.37 -7.16 -3.64
CA GLY A 99 30.61 -6.80 -4.32
C GLY A 99 31.28 -5.61 -3.63
N ASP A 100 32.14 -4.90 -4.36
CA ASP A 100 32.75 -3.65 -3.89
C ASP A 100 31.87 -2.44 -4.26
N GLU A 101 32.29 -1.25 -3.80
CA GLU A 101 31.62 0.01 -4.12
C GLU A 101 31.43 0.20 -5.64
N GLN A 102 32.43 -0.19 -6.43
CA GLN A 102 32.34 -0.12 -7.88
C GLN A 102 31.30 -1.08 -8.46
N ALA A 103 31.13 -2.27 -7.88
CA ALA A 103 30.10 -3.22 -8.27
C ALA A 103 28.69 -2.66 -7.98
N ILE A 104 28.49 -2.06 -6.81
CA ILE A 104 27.22 -1.41 -6.45
C ILE A 104 26.93 -0.24 -7.39
N ARG A 105 27.92 0.61 -7.66
CA ARG A 105 27.79 1.71 -8.63
C ARG A 105 27.43 1.21 -10.02
N ARG A 106 28.10 0.17 -10.53
CA ARG A 106 27.76 -0.45 -11.83
C ARG A 106 26.34 -1.01 -11.85
N LEU A 107 25.91 -1.65 -10.76
CA LEU A 107 24.54 -2.14 -10.62
C LEU A 107 23.54 -0.99 -10.68
N ALA A 108 23.77 0.08 -9.92
CA ALA A 108 22.91 1.24 -9.87
C ALA A 108 22.76 1.91 -11.25
N THR A 109 23.89 2.16 -11.92
CA THR A 109 23.91 2.79 -13.25
C THR A 109 23.19 1.92 -14.28
N ARG A 110 23.36 0.60 -14.23
CA ARG A 110 22.67 -0.33 -15.13
C ARG A 110 21.16 -0.36 -14.89
N LEU A 111 20.71 -0.42 -13.64
CA LEU A 111 19.29 -0.38 -13.30
C LEU A 111 18.64 0.95 -13.72
N ALA A 112 19.34 2.06 -13.53
CA ALA A 112 18.91 3.38 -13.99
C ALA A 112 18.77 3.42 -15.53
N ALA A 113 19.77 2.92 -16.25
CA ALA A 113 19.78 2.89 -17.71
C ALA A 113 18.67 2.00 -18.28
N ALA A 114 18.42 0.84 -17.66
CA ALA A 114 17.30 -0.04 -18.03
C ALA A 114 15.94 0.64 -17.86
N ALA A 115 15.82 1.58 -16.93
CA ALA A 115 14.64 2.42 -16.73
C ALA A 115 14.69 3.76 -17.53
N GLY A 116 15.63 3.89 -18.48
CA GLY A 116 15.74 5.06 -19.36
C GLY A 116 16.27 6.32 -18.68
N ARG A 117 16.98 6.20 -17.55
CA ARG A 117 17.56 7.33 -16.82
C ARG A 117 19.07 7.22 -16.71
N ARG A 118 19.70 8.38 -16.62
CA ARG A 118 21.15 8.53 -16.47
C ARG A 118 21.49 8.61 -14.98
N LEU A 119 22.54 7.90 -14.57
CA LEU A 119 23.10 7.92 -13.22
C LEU A 119 24.63 7.88 -13.32
N ASP A 120 25.27 9.01 -13.04
CA ASP A 120 26.73 9.22 -13.09
C ASP A 120 27.16 10.42 -12.24
N ASP A 121 28.42 10.85 -12.30
CA ASP A 121 28.92 11.95 -11.45
C ASP A 121 28.25 13.30 -11.74
N SER A 122 27.63 13.48 -12.91
CA SER A 122 26.88 14.70 -13.25
C SER A 122 25.42 14.63 -12.80
N THR A 123 24.85 13.43 -12.75
CA THR A 123 23.50 13.14 -12.23
C THR A 123 23.62 12.05 -11.15
N PRO A 124 24.06 12.41 -9.93
CA PRO A 124 24.53 11.45 -8.91
C PRO A 124 23.40 10.81 -8.09
N TYR A 125 22.15 10.99 -8.49
CA TYR A 125 21.01 10.31 -7.89
C TYR A 125 19.93 10.04 -8.93
N VAL A 126 19.07 9.07 -8.66
CA VAL A 126 17.98 8.70 -9.57
C VAL A 126 16.80 8.13 -8.80
N ASP A 127 15.60 8.41 -9.31
CA ASP A 127 14.34 7.79 -8.90
C ASP A 127 13.67 7.20 -10.13
N VAL A 128 13.55 5.87 -10.16
CA VAL A 128 12.94 5.13 -11.27
C VAL A 128 12.10 3.96 -10.80
N ARG A 129 11.40 3.37 -11.76
CA ARG A 129 10.69 2.12 -11.58
C ARG A 129 11.28 1.06 -12.50
N LEU A 130 11.58 -0.10 -11.92
CA LEU A 130 12.03 -1.26 -12.67
C LEU A 130 10.84 -1.92 -13.39
N SER A 131 11.14 -2.81 -14.34
CA SER A 131 10.13 -3.47 -15.19
C SER A 131 9.12 -4.32 -14.43
N ASP A 132 9.49 -4.79 -13.23
CA ASP A 132 8.64 -5.56 -12.32
C ASP A 132 7.76 -4.67 -11.41
N GLY A 133 7.88 -3.34 -11.54
CA GLY A 133 7.17 -2.37 -10.72
C GLY A 133 7.88 -2.00 -9.41
N THR A 134 9.06 -2.55 -9.13
CA THR A 134 9.89 -2.17 -7.98
C THR A 134 10.34 -0.73 -8.12
N ARG A 135 10.10 0.08 -7.08
CA ARG A 135 10.65 1.44 -7.01
C ARG A 135 12.12 1.32 -6.66
N PHE A 136 12.97 1.98 -7.44
CA PHE A 136 14.40 1.98 -7.27
C PHE A 136 14.90 3.42 -7.13
N HIS A 137 15.51 3.71 -5.99
CA HIS A 137 16.24 4.93 -5.73
C HIS A 137 17.72 4.60 -5.55
N ALA A 138 18.59 5.45 -6.08
CA ALA A 138 20.02 5.36 -5.83
C ALA A 138 20.68 6.72 -5.69
N VAL A 139 21.74 6.77 -4.88
CA VAL A 139 22.61 7.93 -4.68
C VAL A 139 24.07 7.46 -4.76
N LEU A 140 24.87 8.09 -5.61
CA LEU A 140 26.28 7.75 -5.80
C LEU A 140 27.18 8.43 -4.75
N ALA A 141 28.31 7.81 -4.45
CA ALA A 141 29.43 8.49 -3.81
C ALA A 141 29.95 9.64 -4.70
N PRO A 142 30.44 10.76 -4.13
CA PRO A 142 30.62 11.02 -2.70
C PRO A 142 29.42 11.70 -2.01
N ILE A 143 28.26 11.82 -2.68
CA ILE A 143 27.08 12.46 -2.06
C ILE A 143 26.58 11.65 -0.87
N ALA A 144 26.56 10.33 -1.01
CA ALA A 144 26.36 9.42 0.10
C ALA A 144 27.70 9.07 0.74
N ALA A 145 27.85 9.38 2.03
CA ALA A 145 29.08 9.15 2.79
C ALA A 145 29.48 7.67 2.90
N PRO A 146 28.55 6.70 3.04
CA PRO A 146 28.90 5.28 3.08
C PRO A 146 29.43 4.71 1.75
N GLY A 147 29.19 5.38 0.63
CA GLY A 147 29.36 4.82 -0.72
C GLY A 147 28.09 5.00 -1.54
N THR A 148 27.95 4.23 -2.61
CA THR A 148 26.72 4.20 -3.41
C THR A 148 25.62 3.49 -2.63
N CYS A 149 24.51 4.21 -2.39
CA CYS A 149 23.36 3.68 -1.66
C CYS A 149 22.21 3.34 -2.61
N LEU A 150 21.53 2.23 -2.36
CA LEU A 150 20.34 1.78 -3.11
C LEU A 150 19.15 1.61 -2.17
N SER A 151 17.96 1.98 -2.62
CA SER A 151 16.71 1.66 -1.93
C SER A 151 15.72 1.08 -2.94
N LEU A 152 15.32 -0.17 -2.72
CA LEU A 152 14.32 -0.86 -3.52
C LEU A 152 13.07 -1.07 -2.68
N ARG A 153 11.91 -0.66 -3.20
CA ARG A 153 10.62 -0.92 -2.58
C ARG A 153 9.76 -1.77 -3.50
N VAL A 154 9.55 -3.01 -3.06
CA VAL A 154 8.87 -4.06 -3.81
C VAL A 154 7.36 -3.81 -3.74
N PRO A 155 6.65 -3.76 -4.87
CA PRO A 155 5.19 -3.64 -4.86
C PRO A 155 4.57 -4.88 -4.22
N SER A 156 3.65 -4.67 -3.28
CA SER A 156 2.85 -5.77 -2.73
C SER A 156 2.05 -6.42 -3.86
N ARG A 157 2.25 -7.72 -4.05
CA ARG A 157 1.47 -8.53 -5.01
C ARG A 157 0.15 -9.02 -4.42
N LYS A 158 -0.01 -8.96 -3.09
CA LYS A 158 -1.27 -9.37 -2.43
C LYS A 158 -2.31 -8.27 -2.60
N VAL A 159 -3.42 -8.62 -3.25
CA VAL A 159 -4.68 -7.87 -3.18
C VAL A 159 -5.41 -8.35 -1.94
N PHE A 160 -5.69 -7.44 -1.01
CA PHE A 160 -6.45 -7.77 0.19
C PHE A 160 -7.93 -7.77 -0.13
N THR A 161 -8.66 -8.75 0.39
CA THR A 161 -10.12 -8.75 0.46
C THR A 161 -10.57 -7.99 1.71
N LEU A 162 -11.86 -7.65 1.79
CA LEU A 162 -12.40 -7.04 3.01
C LEU A 162 -12.31 -8.00 4.20
N ASP A 163 -12.50 -9.30 3.95
CA ASP A 163 -12.35 -10.36 4.96
C ASP A 163 -10.91 -10.48 5.46
N ASP A 164 -9.91 -10.32 4.58
CA ASP A 164 -8.50 -10.26 5.01
C ASP A 164 -8.27 -9.08 5.97
N LEU A 165 -8.89 -7.91 5.71
CA LEU A 165 -8.77 -6.74 6.56
C LEU A 165 -9.47 -6.94 7.92
N ILE A 166 -10.62 -7.61 7.94
CA ILE A 166 -11.31 -7.98 9.18
C ILE A 166 -10.46 -8.96 9.99
N ALA A 167 -9.94 -10.01 9.34
CA ALA A 167 -9.09 -11.02 9.97
C ALA A 167 -7.79 -10.41 10.53
N ALA A 168 -7.24 -9.39 9.88
CA ALA A 168 -6.08 -8.64 10.35
C ALA A 168 -6.41 -7.62 11.48
N GLY A 169 -7.69 -7.48 11.87
CA GLY A 169 -8.14 -6.53 12.88
C GLY A 169 -8.13 -5.08 12.41
N ALA A 170 -8.07 -4.82 11.10
CA ALA A 170 -8.03 -3.47 10.53
C ALA A 170 -9.40 -2.77 10.60
N LEU A 171 -10.49 -3.55 10.60
CA LEU A 171 -11.87 -3.09 10.57
C LEU A 171 -12.77 -4.15 11.24
N PRO A 172 -13.71 -3.79 12.14
CA PRO A 172 -14.74 -4.74 12.59
C PRO A 172 -15.74 -5.07 11.48
N GLU A 173 -16.34 -6.26 11.52
CA GLU A 173 -17.34 -6.72 10.53
C GLU A 173 -18.50 -5.73 10.32
N ALA A 174 -19.01 -5.12 11.38
CA ALA A 174 -20.06 -4.10 11.27
C ALA A 174 -19.60 -2.85 10.47
N GLY A 175 -18.30 -2.57 10.44
CA GLY A 175 -17.73 -1.52 9.59
C GLY A 175 -17.62 -1.91 8.13
N ALA A 176 -17.45 -3.20 7.82
CA ALA A 176 -17.44 -3.68 6.44
C ALA A 176 -18.77 -3.44 5.74
N ALA A 177 -19.90 -3.68 6.43
CA ALA A 177 -21.23 -3.35 5.92
C ALA A 177 -21.37 -1.86 5.55
N ILE A 178 -20.86 -0.96 6.38
CA ILE A 178 -20.90 0.50 6.12
C ILE A 178 -20.07 0.85 4.88
N LEU A 179 -18.93 0.21 4.67
CA LEU A 179 -18.10 0.42 3.47
C LEU A 179 -18.79 -0.11 2.21
N HIS A 180 -19.49 -1.25 2.29
CA HIS A 180 -20.33 -1.72 1.19
C HIS A 180 -21.42 -0.73 0.83
N ASP A 181 -22.19 -0.27 1.82
CA ASP A 181 -23.26 0.70 1.59
C ASP A 181 -22.72 1.99 0.93
N LEU A 182 -21.55 2.47 1.37
CA LEU A 182 -20.89 3.64 0.79
C LEU A 182 -20.56 3.43 -0.70
N LEU A 183 -20.05 2.26 -1.07
CA LEU A 183 -19.70 1.91 -2.44
C LEU A 183 -20.93 1.74 -3.34
N ASP A 184 -21.94 1.01 -2.87
CA ASP A 184 -23.20 0.75 -3.58
C ASP A 184 -24.00 2.04 -3.82
N SER A 185 -23.92 2.97 -2.88
CA SER A 185 -24.51 4.31 -2.99
C SER A 185 -23.70 5.27 -3.85
N ARG A 186 -22.57 4.81 -4.42
CA ARG A 186 -21.65 5.62 -5.23
C ARG A 186 -21.27 6.95 -4.56
N LEU A 187 -21.08 6.92 -3.25
CA LEU A 187 -20.65 8.11 -2.52
C LEU A 187 -19.18 8.38 -2.83
N ALA A 188 -18.86 9.61 -3.20
CA ALA A 188 -17.47 10.03 -3.38
C ALA A 188 -16.77 10.20 -2.03
N PHE A 189 -15.54 9.66 -1.91
CA PHE A 189 -14.83 9.64 -0.63
C PHE A 189 -13.32 9.85 -0.79
N LEU A 190 -12.69 10.33 0.29
CA LEU A 190 -11.23 10.33 0.43
C LEU A 190 -10.81 9.37 1.53
N ILE A 191 -9.72 8.64 1.30
CA ILE A 191 -9.03 7.88 2.35
C ILE A 191 -7.87 8.72 2.87
N SER A 192 -7.86 9.02 4.16
CA SER A 192 -6.82 9.82 4.81
C SER A 192 -6.01 9.04 5.84
N GLY A 193 -4.83 9.57 6.19
CA GLY A 193 -3.92 8.96 7.15
C GLY A 193 -2.46 9.24 6.84
N GLY A 194 -1.60 8.95 7.82
CA GLY A 194 -0.15 9.11 7.71
C GLY A 194 0.52 8.18 6.69
N THR A 195 1.84 8.29 6.57
CA THR A 195 2.64 7.39 5.72
C THR A 195 2.62 5.97 6.30
N GLY A 196 2.41 4.97 5.44
CA GLY A 196 2.44 3.56 5.86
C GLY A 196 1.24 3.09 6.70
N THR A 197 0.16 3.87 6.80
CA THR A 197 -1.09 3.46 7.48
C THR A 197 -1.96 2.51 6.66
N GLY A 198 -1.65 2.30 5.38
CA GLY A 198 -2.37 1.36 4.50
C GLY A 198 -3.44 1.98 3.60
N LYS A 199 -3.40 3.30 3.36
CA LYS A 199 -4.38 4.01 2.49
C LYS A 199 -4.56 3.35 1.13
N THR A 200 -3.46 3.11 0.40
CA THR A 200 -3.51 2.46 -0.92
C THR A 200 -4.05 1.04 -0.83
N THR A 201 -3.73 0.30 0.23
CA THR A 201 -4.24 -1.06 0.46
C THR A 201 -5.76 -1.06 0.64
N LEU A 202 -6.29 -0.16 1.47
CA LEU A 202 -7.74 -0.03 1.64
C LEU A 202 -8.40 0.42 0.33
N LEU A 203 -7.85 1.43 -0.34
CA LEU A 203 -8.38 1.91 -1.62
C LEU A 203 -8.45 0.75 -2.64
N ASN A 204 -7.38 -0.02 -2.78
CA ASN A 204 -7.32 -1.16 -3.68
C ASN A 204 -8.38 -2.23 -3.35
N THR A 205 -8.58 -2.48 -2.06
CA THR A 205 -9.61 -3.42 -1.56
C THR A 205 -11.01 -2.93 -1.93
N LEU A 206 -11.32 -1.66 -1.62
CA LEU A 206 -12.64 -1.07 -1.91
C LEU A 206 -12.94 -1.02 -3.41
N LEU A 207 -11.94 -0.71 -4.25
CA LEU A 207 -12.10 -0.74 -5.70
C LEU A 207 -12.42 -2.15 -6.24
N SER A 208 -11.88 -3.20 -5.61
CA SER A 208 -12.19 -4.59 -5.99
C SER A 208 -13.63 -4.99 -5.63
N LEU A 209 -14.28 -4.25 -4.73
CA LEU A 209 -15.68 -4.47 -4.33
C LEU A 209 -16.67 -3.65 -5.14
N THR A 210 -16.20 -2.75 -6.01
CA THR A 210 -17.10 -1.95 -6.87
C THR A 210 -17.83 -2.83 -7.87
N ASN A 211 -18.98 -2.36 -8.36
CA ASN A 211 -19.81 -3.12 -9.27
C ASN A 211 -19.01 -3.50 -10.54
N PRO A 212 -18.88 -4.80 -10.88
CA PRO A 212 -18.11 -5.28 -12.03
C PRO A 212 -18.46 -4.63 -13.39
N ALA A 213 -19.64 -4.03 -13.53
CA ALA A 213 -20.05 -3.31 -14.73
C ALA A 213 -19.45 -1.89 -14.85
N GLU A 214 -18.89 -1.34 -13.77
CA GLU A 214 -18.34 0.01 -13.72
C GLU A 214 -16.96 0.08 -14.37
N ARG A 215 -16.69 1.14 -15.14
CA ARG A 215 -15.36 1.44 -15.68
C ARG A 215 -14.56 2.27 -14.68
N LEU A 216 -13.49 1.69 -14.15
CA LEU A 216 -12.56 2.37 -13.25
C LEU A 216 -11.42 3.00 -14.05
N VAL A 217 -11.20 4.31 -13.92
CA VAL A 217 -10.01 4.98 -14.46
C VAL A 217 -9.15 5.46 -13.30
N LEU A 218 -8.01 4.80 -13.11
CA LEU A 218 -7.05 5.05 -12.04
C LEU A 218 -5.97 5.99 -12.55
N VAL A 219 -5.70 7.05 -11.79
CA VAL A 219 -4.67 8.05 -12.07
C VAL A 219 -3.68 8.06 -10.92
N GLU A 220 -2.43 7.70 -11.19
CA GLU A 220 -1.42 7.53 -10.15
C GLU A 220 -0.08 8.14 -10.60
N ASP A 221 0.74 8.60 -9.65
CA ASP A 221 2.13 8.97 -9.97
C ASP A 221 2.97 7.76 -10.33
N ALA A 222 2.73 6.70 -9.57
CA ALA A 222 3.26 5.40 -9.82
C ALA A 222 2.10 4.42 -9.67
N ASN A 223 1.90 3.61 -10.69
CA ASN A 223 0.93 2.53 -10.74
C ASN A 223 1.03 1.55 -9.53
N GLU A 224 0.37 1.81 -8.41
CA GLU A 224 0.33 0.94 -7.23
C GLU A 224 -0.96 0.12 -7.19
N LEU A 225 -2.10 0.74 -7.52
CA LEU A 225 -3.41 0.11 -7.44
C LEU A 225 -3.57 -1.02 -8.45
N ARG A 226 -3.87 -2.23 -7.98
CA ARG A 226 -4.21 -3.41 -8.78
C ARG A 226 -5.49 -4.03 -8.20
N PRO A 227 -6.66 -3.39 -8.35
CA PRO A 227 -7.89 -3.96 -7.85
C PRO A 227 -8.26 -5.18 -8.70
N ASP A 228 -8.83 -6.20 -8.06
CA ASP A 228 -9.42 -7.34 -8.76
C ASP A 228 -10.79 -6.91 -9.31
N HIS A 229 -10.76 -6.25 -10.48
CA HIS A 229 -11.93 -5.69 -11.13
C HIS A 229 -11.81 -5.86 -12.65
N PRO A 230 -12.86 -6.31 -13.36
CA PRO A 230 -12.76 -6.70 -14.77
C PRO A 230 -12.51 -5.53 -15.74
N HIS A 231 -12.87 -4.30 -15.35
CA HIS A 231 -12.81 -3.14 -16.23
C HIS A 231 -12.01 -1.96 -15.63
N VAL A 232 -10.69 -2.06 -15.71
CA VAL A 232 -9.76 -1.08 -15.12
C VAL A 232 -8.85 -0.49 -16.21
N VAL A 233 -8.75 0.84 -16.23
CA VAL A 233 -7.75 1.58 -17.02
C VAL A 233 -6.84 2.34 -16.08
N ARG A 234 -5.53 2.27 -16.32
CA ARG A 234 -4.50 2.76 -15.41
C ARG A 234 -3.65 3.80 -16.14
N LEU A 235 -3.63 5.02 -15.61
CA LEU A 235 -2.86 6.15 -16.12
C LEU A 235 -1.76 6.47 -15.10
N GLU A 236 -0.53 6.56 -15.59
CA GLU A 236 0.66 6.81 -14.76
C GLU A 236 1.31 8.13 -15.17
N ALA A 237 1.56 8.99 -14.19
CA ALA A 237 2.26 10.25 -14.42
C ALA A 237 3.68 9.97 -14.93
N ARG A 238 4.20 10.90 -15.73
CA ARG A 238 5.54 10.79 -16.29
C ARG A 238 6.35 12.01 -15.90
N PRO A 239 7.47 11.86 -15.17
CA PRO A 239 8.36 12.97 -14.92
C PRO A 239 8.99 13.46 -16.25
N PRO A 240 9.53 14.69 -16.28
CA PRO A 240 10.27 15.14 -17.45
C PRO A 240 11.49 14.23 -17.73
N ASN A 241 11.89 14.16 -19.00
CA ASN A 241 13.12 13.50 -19.41
C ASN A 241 14.37 14.27 -18.90
N VAL A 242 15.57 13.77 -19.21
CA VAL A 242 16.84 14.40 -18.80
C VAL A 242 17.02 15.83 -19.34
N GLU A 243 16.28 16.21 -20.39
CA GLU A 243 16.30 17.55 -20.98
C GLU A 243 15.21 18.46 -20.39
N GLY A 244 14.46 18.00 -19.38
CA GLY A 244 13.37 18.75 -18.76
C GLY A 244 12.06 18.74 -19.56
N ALA A 245 11.95 17.92 -20.61
CA ALA A 245 10.81 17.90 -21.52
C ALA A 245 9.90 16.67 -21.33
N GLY A 246 8.65 16.78 -21.78
CA GLY A 246 7.73 15.64 -21.87
C GLY A 246 7.12 15.19 -20.53
N GLU A 247 7.11 16.06 -19.52
CA GLU A 247 6.35 15.83 -18.29
C GLU A 247 4.86 15.62 -18.61
N ILE A 248 4.26 14.65 -17.93
CA ILE A 248 2.81 14.45 -17.88
C ILE A 248 2.42 14.38 -16.41
N SER A 249 1.81 15.46 -15.91
CA SER A 249 1.45 15.55 -14.50
C SER A 249 0.20 14.74 -14.16
N LEU A 250 -0.01 14.43 -12.87
CA LEU A 250 -1.28 13.88 -12.39
C LEU A 250 -2.47 14.72 -12.86
N ARG A 251 -2.32 16.04 -12.80
CA ARG A 251 -3.37 16.98 -13.20
C ARG A 251 -3.76 16.81 -14.67
N ASP A 252 -2.77 16.62 -15.54
CA ASP A 252 -3.02 16.36 -16.96
C ASP A 252 -3.77 15.05 -17.15
N LEU A 253 -3.35 13.99 -16.45
CA LEU A 253 -4.00 12.69 -16.52
C LEU A 253 -5.42 12.69 -15.98
N VAL A 254 -5.70 13.40 -14.89
CA VAL A 254 -7.06 13.57 -14.37
C VAL A 254 -7.95 14.19 -15.45
N ARG A 255 -7.48 15.23 -16.14
CA ARG A 255 -8.23 15.85 -17.24
C ARG A 255 -8.44 14.93 -18.43
N GLN A 256 -7.45 14.08 -18.76
CA GLN A 256 -7.61 13.09 -19.82
C GLN A 256 -8.57 11.98 -19.42
N ALA A 257 -8.52 11.52 -18.17
CA ALA A 257 -9.40 10.49 -17.64
C ALA A 257 -10.89 10.85 -17.80
N LEU A 258 -11.25 12.12 -17.62
CA LEU A 258 -12.63 12.60 -17.82
C LEU A 258 -13.15 12.39 -19.26
N ARG A 259 -12.26 12.33 -20.25
CA ARG A 259 -12.61 12.07 -21.65
C ARG A 259 -12.75 10.57 -21.97
N MET A 260 -12.44 9.71 -21.00
CA MET A 260 -12.42 8.26 -21.17
C MET A 260 -13.70 7.57 -20.68
N ARG A 261 -14.77 8.36 -20.43
CA ARG A 261 -16.06 7.91 -19.89
C ARG A 261 -15.89 7.02 -18.64
N PRO A 262 -15.24 7.51 -17.56
CA PRO A 262 -15.15 6.73 -16.33
C PRO A 262 -16.51 6.66 -15.65
N ASP A 263 -16.89 5.48 -15.13
CA ASP A 263 -17.94 5.39 -14.11
C ASP A 263 -17.38 5.81 -12.75
N ARG A 264 -16.10 5.51 -12.48
CA ARG A 264 -15.35 6.05 -11.34
C ARG A 264 -13.99 6.59 -11.75
N LEU A 265 -13.73 7.83 -11.35
CA LEU A 265 -12.40 8.43 -11.41
C LEU A 265 -11.70 8.22 -10.07
N VAL A 266 -10.50 7.66 -10.12
CA VAL A 266 -9.69 7.39 -8.93
C VAL A 266 -8.36 8.12 -9.03
N VAL A 267 -7.99 8.86 -7.99
CA VAL A 267 -6.65 9.43 -7.86
C VAL A 267 -5.91 8.69 -6.73
N GLY A 268 -4.82 8.00 -7.08
CA GLY A 268 -4.07 7.16 -6.15
C GLY A 268 -3.65 7.91 -4.89
N GLU A 269 -3.05 9.09 -5.04
CA GLU A 269 -2.77 10.01 -3.95
C GLU A 269 -2.86 11.46 -4.44
N VAL A 270 -3.68 12.26 -3.77
CA VAL A 270 -3.84 13.69 -4.04
C VAL A 270 -2.77 14.44 -3.25
N ARG A 271 -1.81 15.02 -3.98
CA ARG A 271 -0.61 15.68 -3.45
C ARG A 271 -0.38 17.08 -3.99
N GLY A 272 -1.16 17.52 -4.97
CA GLY A 272 -0.99 18.81 -5.64
C GLY A 272 -2.25 19.36 -6.29
N ALA A 273 -2.04 20.10 -7.38
CA ALA A 273 -3.06 20.87 -8.06
C ALA A 273 -4.18 20.02 -8.71
N GLU A 274 -3.95 18.72 -8.90
CA GLU A 274 -4.95 17.76 -9.37
C GLU A 274 -6.18 17.65 -8.45
N VAL A 275 -6.07 18.11 -7.19
CA VAL A 275 -7.22 18.19 -6.27
C VAL A 275 -8.39 18.97 -6.87
N VAL A 276 -8.12 20.04 -7.63
CA VAL A 276 -9.15 20.89 -8.22
C VAL A 276 -9.90 20.14 -9.32
N ASP A 277 -9.15 19.47 -10.18
CA ASP A 277 -9.71 18.70 -11.29
C ASP A 277 -10.48 17.46 -10.77
N LEU A 278 -10.00 16.82 -9.70
CA LEU A 278 -10.73 15.76 -9.00
C LEU A 278 -12.04 16.28 -8.42
N LEU A 279 -12.03 17.34 -7.61
CA LEU A 279 -13.25 17.90 -7.02
C LEU A 279 -14.23 18.40 -8.09
N THR A 280 -13.73 18.92 -9.22
CA THR A 280 -14.55 19.30 -10.37
C THR A 280 -15.22 18.08 -11.01
N ALA A 281 -14.47 16.99 -11.20
CA ALA A 281 -14.99 15.73 -11.73
C ALA A 281 -16.15 15.19 -10.90
N LEU A 282 -15.96 15.16 -9.58
CA LEU A 282 -16.95 14.68 -8.62
C LEU A 282 -18.23 15.52 -8.61
N ASN A 283 -18.13 16.83 -8.89
CA ASN A 283 -19.28 17.72 -9.02
C ASN A 283 -19.96 17.68 -10.40
N THR A 284 -19.37 17.01 -11.41
CA THR A 284 -19.85 17.01 -12.80
C THR A 284 -20.34 15.64 -13.28
N GLY A 285 -20.82 14.81 -12.34
CA GLY A 285 -21.48 13.54 -12.65
C GLY A 285 -20.56 12.31 -12.66
N HIS A 286 -19.32 12.42 -12.17
CA HIS A 286 -18.46 11.26 -11.91
C HIS A 286 -18.66 10.79 -10.47
N GLU A 287 -19.84 10.22 -10.22
CA GLU A 287 -20.21 9.70 -8.91
C GLU A 287 -19.26 8.57 -8.47
N GLY A 288 -19.15 8.36 -7.16
CA GLY A 288 -18.34 7.28 -6.60
C GLY A 288 -16.84 7.42 -6.81
N GLY A 289 -16.36 8.54 -7.37
CA GLY A 289 -14.95 8.83 -7.51
C GLY A 289 -14.28 9.03 -6.15
N CYS A 290 -13.00 8.67 -6.06
CA CYS A 290 -12.31 8.61 -4.78
C CYS A 290 -10.80 8.79 -4.93
N GLY A 291 -10.12 8.95 -3.80
CA GLY A 291 -8.66 8.97 -3.78
C GLY A 291 -8.08 8.91 -2.39
N THR A 292 -6.76 8.90 -2.29
CA THR A 292 -6.10 9.02 -0.98
C THR A 292 -5.54 10.42 -0.77
N ILE A 293 -5.40 10.84 0.49
CA ILE A 293 -4.78 12.11 0.86
C ILE A 293 -4.00 11.93 2.17
N HIS A 294 -2.83 12.55 2.27
CA HIS A 294 -2.08 12.55 3.52
C HIS A 294 -2.68 13.56 4.51
N ALA A 295 -3.08 13.09 5.69
CA ALA A 295 -3.52 13.94 6.80
C ALA A 295 -3.26 13.21 8.13
N ASN A 296 -2.97 13.97 9.18
CA ASN A 296 -2.69 13.42 10.52
C ASN A 296 -3.97 13.03 11.27
N SER A 297 -5.09 13.64 10.90
CA SER A 297 -6.42 13.30 11.39
C SER A 297 -7.47 13.53 10.30
N ALA A 298 -8.67 12.97 10.47
CA ALA A 298 -9.82 13.27 9.61
C ALA A 298 -10.25 14.75 9.69
N ALA A 299 -10.00 15.39 10.84
CA ALA A 299 -10.29 16.81 11.07
C ALA A 299 -9.34 17.75 10.30
N ASP A 300 -8.13 17.30 9.96
CA ASP A 300 -7.15 18.09 9.21
C ASP A 300 -7.37 18.08 7.69
N VAL A 301 -8.24 17.22 7.18
CA VAL A 301 -8.48 17.09 5.73
C VAL A 301 -8.91 18.40 5.06
N PRO A 302 -9.84 19.21 5.61
CA PRO A 302 -10.19 20.51 5.03
C PRO A 302 -8.99 21.44 4.84
N ALA A 303 -8.16 21.60 5.87
CA ALA A 303 -6.95 22.42 5.80
C ALA A 303 -5.96 21.88 4.76
N ARG A 304 -5.84 20.55 4.65
CA ARG A 304 -5.02 19.92 3.62
C ARG A 304 -5.53 20.21 2.22
N LEU A 305 -6.85 20.10 1.98
CA LEU A 305 -7.46 20.41 0.69
C LEU A 305 -7.21 21.87 0.30
N GLU A 306 -7.33 22.81 1.24
CA GLU A 306 -7.03 24.23 1.02
C GLU A 306 -5.56 24.45 0.62
N ALA A 307 -4.62 23.83 1.33
CA ALA A 307 -3.20 23.92 1.01
C ALA A 307 -2.89 23.39 -0.40
N LEU A 308 -3.50 22.26 -0.79
CA LEU A 308 -3.34 21.70 -2.13
C LEU A 308 -4.01 22.57 -3.21
N GLY A 309 -5.17 23.13 -2.91
CA GLY A 309 -5.86 24.04 -3.81
C GLY A 309 -5.12 25.37 -4.01
N ALA A 310 -4.39 25.85 -3.00
CA ALA A 310 -3.53 27.02 -3.12
C ALA A 310 -2.41 26.80 -4.17
N LEU A 311 -1.86 25.58 -4.27
CA LEU A 311 -0.90 25.21 -5.33
C LEU A 311 -1.52 25.29 -6.74
N ALA A 312 -2.84 25.19 -6.85
CA ALA A 312 -3.59 25.37 -8.09
C ALA A 312 -4.10 26.81 -8.29
N GLY A 313 -3.73 27.76 -7.42
CA GLY A 313 -4.19 29.14 -7.46
C GLY A 313 -5.66 29.34 -7.08
N GLN A 314 -6.27 28.38 -6.38
CA GLN A 314 -7.66 28.50 -5.93
C GLN A 314 -7.75 29.19 -4.57
N PRO A 315 -8.72 30.10 -4.36
CA PRO A 315 -8.98 30.66 -3.04
C PRO A 315 -9.54 29.58 -2.10
N PRO A 316 -9.26 29.64 -0.79
CA PRO A 316 -9.74 28.64 0.18
C PRO A 316 -11.25 28.41 0.11
N THR A 317 -12.03 29.49 -0.03
CA THR A 317 -13.49 29.43 -0.10
C THR A 317 -14.01 28.63 -1.29
N ALA A 318 -13.33 28.67 -2.44
CA ALA A 318 -13.70 27.89 -3.62
C ALA A 318 -13.47 26.40 -3.39
N ILE A 319 -12.29 26.03 -2.88
CA ILE A 319 -11.93 24.64 -2.56
C ILE A 319 -12.88 24.06 -1.52
N GLN A 320 -13.12 24.79 -0.43
CA GLN A 320 -14.06 24.38 0.61
C GLN A 320 -15.46 24.13 0.05
N THR A 321 -15.94 24.99 -0.84
CA THR A 321 -17.27 24.85 -1.47
C THR A 321 -17.32 23.63 -2.37
N GLN A 322 -16.31 23.46 -3.23
CA GLN A 322 -16.23 22.31 -4.13
C GLN A 322 -16.14 21.00 -3.35
N ALA A 323 -15.33 20.95 -2.29
CA ALA A 323 -15.16 19.79 -1.42
C ALA A 323 -16.44 19.45 -0.66
N ALA A 324 -17.14 20.43 -0.09
CA ALA A 324 -18.42 20.20 0.59
C ALA A 324 -19.50 19.64 -0.34
N SER A 325 -19.47 20.02 -1.61
CA SER A 325 -20.42 19.56 -2.64
C SER A 325 -20.03 18.19 -3.20
N ALA A 326 -18.74 17.95 -3.44
CA ALA A 326 -18.24 16.75 -4.07
C ALA A 326 -18.12 15.56 -3.12
N LEU A 327 -17.58 15.78 -1.91
CA LEU A 327 -17.16 14.71 -1.01
C LEU A 327 -18.26 14.38 -0.02
N HIS A 328 -18.48 13.08 0.15
CA HIS A 328 -19.48 12.53 1.07
C HIS A 328 -18.85 12.01 2.36
N ALA A 329 -17.66 11.42 2.23
CA ALA A 329 -16.97 10.79 3.35
C ALA A 329 -15.45 11.00 3.32
N VAL A 330 -14.86 11.04 4.51
CA VAL A 330 -13.42 10.86 4.74
C VAL A 330 -13.24 9.62 5.60
N ILE A 331 -12.56 8.60 5.08
CA ILE A 331 -12.23 7.38 5.81
C ILE A 331 -10.80 7.52 6.33
N HIS A 332 -10.60 7.52 7.65
CA HIS A 332 -9.29 7.78 8.25
C HIS A 332 -8.64 6.51 8.80
N LEU A 333 -7.37 6.31 8.45
CA LEU A 333 -6.54 5.21 8.93
C LEU A 333 -5.41 5.71 9.81
N THR A 334 -5.17 4.96 10.88
CA THR A 334 -4.01 5.14 11.74
C THR A 334 -3.17 3.88 11.81
N ARG A 335 -1.90 4.04 12.21
CA ARG A 335 -1.02 2.95 12.62
C ARG A 335 -0.84 3.05 14.12
N THR A 336 -1.25 2.02 14.86
CA THR A 336 -1.10 1.98 16.32
C THR A 336 0.39 1.93 16.69
N PRO A 337 0.75 2.28 17.94
CA PRO A 337 2.12 2.11 18.44
C PRO A 337 2.62 0.65 18.34
N THR A 338 1.70 -0.32 18.43
CA THR A 338 1.97 -1.74 18.23
C THR A 338 2.12 -2.15 16.76
N GLY A 339 2.06 -1.19 15.83
CA GLY A 339 2.29 -1.40 14.40
C GLY A 339 1.05 -1.79 13.59
N HIS A 340 -0.10 -2.04 14.23
CA HIS A 340 -1.33 -2.44 13.56
C HIS A 340 -1.95 -1.28 12.77
N ARG A 341 -2.38 -1.56 11.55
CA ARG A 341 -3.06 -0.58 10.67
C ARG A 341 -4.57 -0.75 10.83
N ARG A 342 -5.30 0.32 11.13
CA ARG A 342 -6.74 0.26 11.38
C ARG A 342 -7.47 1.48 10.82
N ILE A 343 -8.71 1.27 10.36
CA ILE A 343 -9.66 2.35 10.16
C ILE A 343 -10.13 2.79 11.54
N THR A 344 -9.99 4.08 11.86
CA THR A 344 -10.40 4.63 13.16
C THR A 344 -11.67 5.43 13.07
N GLU A 345 -11.88 6.17 11.98
CA GLU A 345 -13.00 7.09 11.87
C GLU A 345 -13.50 7.19 10.43
N ILE A 346 -14.81 7.39 10.27
CA ILE A 346 -15.42 7.87 9.02
C ILE A 346 -16.08 9.19 9.34
N HIS A 347 -15.69 10.25 8.65
CA HIS A 347 -16.25 11.59 8.83
C HIS A 347 -17.11 11.99 7.64
N THR A 348 -18.16 12.76 7.89
CA THR A 348 -18.85 13.56 6.86
C THR A 348 -18.30 14.98 6.82
N LEU A 349 -18.46 15.65 5.68
CA LEU A 349 -18.05 17.04 5.52
C LEU A 349 -19.27 17.96 5.54
N THR A 350 -19.13 19.13 6.19
CA THR A 350 -20.15 20.17 6.18
C THR A 350 -19.52 21.55 6.06
N LYS A 351 -20.13 22.41 5.27
CA LYS A 351 -19.76 23.82 5.18
C LYS A 351 -20.99 24.70 5.43
N PRO A 352 -21.22 25.16 6.67
CA PRO A 352 -22.28 26.10 6.96
C PRO A 352 -22.06 27.44 6.22
N PRO A 353 -23.13 28.22 5.98
CA PRO A 353 -22.98 29.58 5.46
C PRO A 353 -22.00 30.40 6.31
N ASN A 354 -21.04 31.05 5.67
CA ASN A 354 -20.01 31.89 6.31
C ASN A 354 -19.10 31.18 7.33
N ALA A 355 -19.04 29.84 7.32
CA ALA A 355 -18.13 29.06 8.15
C ALA A 355 -17.12 28.28 7.28
N PRO A 356 -15.93 27.95 7.82
CA PRO A 356 -15.00 27.07 7.12
C PRO A 356 -15.60 25.67 6.96
N LEU A 357 -15.07 24.92 5.99
CA LEU A 357 -15.35 23.51 5.85
C LEU A 357 -14.84 22.76 7.08
N THR A 358 -15.72 21.97 7.71
CA THR A 358 -15.38 21.09 8.82
C THR A 358 -15.74 19.66 8.49
N THR A 359 -15.09 18.72 9.18
CA THR A 359 -15.49 17.32 9.17
C THR A 359 -16.06 16.93 10.53
N HIS A 360 -17.03 16.02 10.53
CA HIS A 360 -17.68 15.53 11.74
C HIS A 360 -17.66 14.01 11.73
N PRO A 361 -17.31 13.34 12.84
CA PRO A 361 -17.32 11.89 12.91
C PRO A 361 -18.75 11.40 12.69
N ALA A 362 -18.90 10.45 11.77
CA ALA A 362 -20.11 9.70 11.52
C ALA A 362 -20.00 8.30 12.14
N VAL A 363 -18.80 7.73 12.10
CA VAL A 363 -18.46 6.44 12.70
C VAL A 363 -17.10 6.57 13.39
N THR A 364 -17.00 6.08 14.62
CA THR A 364 -15.72 5.84 15.30
C THR A 364 -15.57 4.35 15.56
N PHE A 365 -14.44 3.78 15.16
CA PHE A 365 -14.08 2.39 15.39
C PHE A 365 -13.16 2.28 16.60
N HIS A 366 -13.54 1.45 17.56
CA HIS A 366 -12.83 1.30 18.81
C HIS A 366 -11.84 0.12 18.76
N PRO A 367 -10.75 0.16 19.56
CA PRO A 367 -9.78 -0.92 19.60
C PRO A 367 -10.36 -2.31 19.93
N ASN A 368 -11.46 -2.35 20.69
CA ASN A 368 -12.19 -3.56 21.09
C ASN A 368 -13.11 -4.13 19.98
N ASN A 369 -12.95 -3.70 18.72
CA ASN A 369 -13.76 -4.12 17.56
C ASN A 369 -15.25 -3.75 17.66
N THR A 370 -15.59 -2.76 18.48
CA THR A 370 -16.90 -2.12 18.47
C THR A 370 -16.86 -0.84 17.64
N LEU A 371 -18.03 -0.31 17.29
CA LEU A 371 -18.15 1.00 16.64
C LEU A 371 -19.19 1.86 17.35
N THR A 372 -19.00 3.17 17.28
CA THR A 372 -19.98 4.18 17.67
C THR A 372 -20.44 4.92 16.43
N LEU A 373 -21.75 4.98 16.23
CA LEU A 373 -22.39 5.82 15.23
C LEU A 373 -22.74 7.16 15.87
N HIS A 374 -22.50 8.26 15.15
CA HIS A 374 -22.72 9.62 15.64
C HIS A 374 -23.84 10.29 14.85
N PRO A 375 -25.07 10.41 15.39
CA PRO A 375 -26.15 11.16 14.76
C PRO A 375 -25.93 12.69 14.81
N PRO A 376 -26.41 13.47 13.82
CA PRO A 376 -27.09 13.06 12.61
C PRO A 376 -26.07 12.88 11.49
N ALA A 377 -25.42 11.73 11.42
CA ALA A 377 -24.52 11.43 10.32
C ALA A 377 -25.32 11.39 9.01
N ASN A 378 -25.31 12.50 8.28
CA ASN A 378 -25.85 12.64 6.92
C ASN A 378 -25.25 11.61 5.92
N LEU A 379 -24.25 10.84 6.34
CA LEU A 379 -23.79 9.67 5.62
C LEU A 379 -24.95 8.69 5.39
N PHE A 380 -25.68 8.34 6.45
CA PHE A 380 -26.72 7.30 6.43
C PHE A 380 -28.05 7.77 5.81
N THR A 381 -28.30 9.08 5.71
CA THR A 381 -29.47 9.59 4.98
C THR A 381 -29.28 9.55 3.47
N LYS A 382 -28.04 9.40 2.99
CA LYS A 382 -27.69 9.22 1.58
C LYS A 382 -27.47 7.74 1.20
N LEU A 383 -27.52 6.81 2.16
CA LEU A 383 -27.50 5.37 1.91
C LEU A 383 -28.92 4.87 1.63
N PRO A 384 -29.13 3.87 0.76
CA PRO A 384 -30.45 3.31 0.51
C PRO A 384 -31.08 2.74 1.80
N PRO A 385 -32.42 2.82 1.96
CA PRO A 385 -33.12 2.47 3.18
C PRO A 385 -33.10 0.98 3.56
N THR A 386 -32.40 0.12 2.81
CA THR A 386 -32.34 -1.33 3.06
C THR A 386 -31.37 -1.72 4.18
N HIS A 387 -30.46 -0.82 4.60
CA HIS A 387 -29.47 -1.12 5.64
C HIS A 387 -29.31 0.01 6.67
N THR A 388 -30.41 0.41 7.32
CA THR A 388 -30.26 0.94 8.69
C THR A 388 -29.69 -0.19 9.57
N PRO A 389 -28.51 -0.03 10.21
CA PRO A 389 -28.05 -1.01 11.18
C PRO A 389 -29.12 -1.15 12.26
N ARG A 390 -29.68 -2.36 12.41
CA ARG A 390 -30.61 -2.64 13.50
C ARG A 390 -29.95 -2.21 14.80
N ARG A 391 -30.60 -1.29 15.50
CA ARG A 391 -30.25 -0.87 16.87
C ARG A 391 -29.87 -2.13 17.67
N PRO A 392 -28.73 -2.16 18.37
CA PRO A 392 -28.41 -3.32 19.21
C PRO A 392 -29.58 -3.54 20.18
N PRO A 393 -29.96 -4.80 20.47
CA PRO A 393 -31.04 -5.08 21.40
C PRO A 393 -30.71 -4.37 22.73
N PRO A 394 -31.71 -3.81 23.43
CA PRO A 394 -31.46 -3.20 24.74
C PRO A 394 -30.76 -4.24 25.62
N SER A 395 -29.65 -3.83 26.24
CA SER A 395 -28.94 -4.67 27.22
C SER A 395 -29.96 -5.23 28.20
N ALA A 396 -29.99 -6.55 28.33
CA ALA A 396 -30.86 -7.23 29.28
C ALA A 396 -30.71 -6.59 30.66
N PRO A 397 -31.80 -6.36 31.41
CA PRO A 397 -31.71 -5.83 32.75
C PRO A 397 -30.82 -6.76 33.60
N PRO A 398 -30.05 -6.23 34.56
CA PRO A 398 -29.19 -7.04 35.41
C PRO A 398 -30.03 -8.16 36.04
N THR A 399 -29.62 -9.40 35.79
CA THR A 399 -30.19 -10.59 36.43
C THR A 399 -30.20 -10.39 37.93
N ALA A 400 -31.38 -10.51 38.54
CA ALA A 400 -31.56 -10.49 39.98
C ALA A 400 -30.63 -11.53 40.65
N PRO A 401 -30.07 -11.24 41.84
CA PRO A 401 -29.19 -12.16 42.53
C PRO A 401 -29.94 -13.48 42.85
N PRO A 402 -29.24 -14.63 42.83
CA PRO A 402 -29.87 -15.92 43.04
C PRO A 402 -30.52 -15.98 44.43
N THR A 403 -31.81 -16.31 44.45
CA THR A 403 -32.57 -16.63 45.65
C THR A 403 -31.92 -17.79 46.40
N ALA A 404 -31.73 -17.59 47.71
CA ALA A 404 -31.14 -18.58 48.62
C ALA A 404 -31.90 -19.92 48.59
N PRO A 405 -31.21 -21.07 48.68
CA PRO A 405 -31.84 -22.38 48.67
C PRO A 405 -32.66 -22.62 49.94
N PRO A 406 -33.75 -23.43 49.88
CA PRO A 406 -34.65 -23.67 50.99
C PRO A 406 -33.95 -24.46 52.11
N THR A 407 -34.21 -24.04 53.35
CA THR A 407 -33.75 -24.68 54.59
C THR A 407 -34.34 -26.08 54.76
N ALA A 408 -33.48 -27.07 54.97
CA ALA A 408 -33.84 -28.44 55.32
C ALA A 408 -34.23 -28.56 56.81
N PRO A 409 -35.09 -29.52 57.21
CA PRO A 409 -35.59 -29.65 58.59
C PRO A 409 -34.56 -30.32 59.53
N PRO A 410 -34.73 -30.22 60.85
CA PRO A 410 -33.70 -30.52 61.83
C PRO A 410 -33.53 -32.03 62.05
N SER A 411 -32.29 -32.47 62.21
CA SER A 411 -31.93 -33.81 62.71
C SER A 411 -31.22 -33.68 64.06
N ALA A 412 -31.68 -34.45 65.04
CA ALA A 412 -31.29 -34.46 66.46
C ALA A 412 -29.90 -35.11 66.71
N PRO A 413 -29.32 -34.99 67.93
CA PRO A 413 -27.87 -35.07 68.15
C PRO A 413 -27.37 -36.39 68.76
N SER A 414 -26.09 -36.72 68.51
CA SER A 414 -25.23 -37.60 69.34
C SER A 414 -23.80 -37.54 68.78
N SER A 415 -22.82 -36.89 69.41
CA SER A 415 -22.03 -37.25 70.61
C SER A 415 -20.66 -37.88 70.27
N THR A 416 -19.65 -37.41 71.02
CA THR A 416 -18.28 -37.97 71.22
C THR A 416 -17.21 -37.81 70.11
N PRO A 417 -15.91 -37.94 70.44
CA PRO A 417 -15.16 -37.22 71.48
C PRO A 417 -13.80 -36.67 70.96
N SER A 418 -13.11 -35.91 71.81
CA SER A 418 -11.77 -35.33 71.64
C SER A 418 -10.67 -36.34 71.26
N PRO A 419 -9.56 -35.85 70.67
CA PRO A 419 -8.29 -36.10 71.35
C PRO A 419 -7.34 -34.89 71.44
N THR A 420 -6.85 -34.77 72.65
CA THR A 420 -5.56 -34.36 73.20
C THR A 420 -4.31 -34.29 72.29
N THR A 421 -3.40 -33.40 72.74
CA THR A 421 -1.91 -33.43 72.65
C THR A 421 -1.29 -32.95 71.31
N THR A 422 -0.19 -32.18 71.25
CA THR A 422 0.96 -31.95 72.16
C THR A 422 1.76 -30.73 71.64
N ALA A 423 2.50 -30.04 72.51
CA ALA A 423 3.97 -29.77 72.41
C ALA A 423 4.36 -28.56 73.29
N PRO A 424 5.66 -28.34 73.53
CA PRO A 424 6.47 -28.83 74.66
C PRO A 424 6.62 -27.83 75.81
#